data_AF-A0A8H3IJA5-F1
#
_entry.id   AF-A0A8H3IJA5-F1
#
_cell.length_a   1.000
_cell.length_b   1.000
_cell.length_c   1.000
_cell.angle_alpha   90.00
_cell.angle_beta   90.00
_cell.angle_gamma   90.00
#
_symmetry.space_group_name_H-M   'P 1'
#
loop_
_entity.id
_entity.type
_entity.pdbx_description
1 polymer ?
#
loop_
_entity_poly.entity_id
_entity_poly.type
_entity_poly.pdbx_seq_one_letter_code
_entity_poly.pdbx_strand_id
1 'polypeptide(L)'
;MTEITNVSADLLWELTREYILVAIQLQQMLMKWTIPGHQNAFLVKRRTGGGVQFSRDPLNLTNKHSRKYAGFVNDKAYGLTPGKDGSILALKKSKSANKPSKSTSSTSHGSGKSNRSFYKSVAGATAKQGYRADLRGEAVARASALKKANRPVKDSPTPKLRGKKALAKAAASKEDK
;
A
#
# COMPACT_ATOMS: atom_id res chain seq x y z
N MET A 1 -1.30 -15.70 61.52
CA MET A 1 -1.86 -16.06 60.20
C MET A 1 -2.62 -14.84 59.71
N THR A 2 -2.00 -14.04 58.85
CA THR A 2 -2.59 -12.79 58.34
C THR A 2 -3.63 -13.12 57.28
N GLU A 3 -4.83 -12.58 57.47
CA GLU A 3 -6.03 -12.82 56.67
C GLU A 3 -5.82 -12.46 55.19
N ILE A 4 -6.19 -13.39 54.30
CA ILE A 4 -6.33 -13.15 52.87
C ILE A 4 -7.59 -12.28 52.72
N THR A 5 -7.39 -10.97 52.53
CA THR A 5 -8.48 -10.02 52.29
C THR A 5 -9.32 -10.47 51.10
N ASN A 6 -10.63 -10.60 51.33
CA ASN A 6 -11.63 -10.94 50.33
C ASN A 6 -11.43 -10.12 49.04
N VAL A 7 -11.03 -10.77 47.95
CA VAL A 7 -11.08 -10.19 46.61
C VAL A 7 -12.57 -9.93 46.33
N SER A 8 -12.98 -8.66 46.29
CA SER A 8 -14.37 -8.30 46.07
C SER A 8 -14.86 -8.89 44.75
N ALA A 9 -16.13 -9.30 44.70
CA ALA A 9 -16.75 -9.84 43.49
C ALA A 9 -16.62 -8.89 42.28
N ASP A 10 -16.52 -7.58 42.54
CA ASP A 10 -16.31 -6.54 41.53
C ASP A 10 -14.95 -6.65 40.83
N LEU A 11 -13.87 -6.94 41.56
CA LEU A 11 -12.53 -7.12 40.96
C LEU A 11 -12.47 -8.38 40.10
N LEU A 12 -13.13 -9.47 40.53
CA LEU A 12 -13.25 -10.69 39.74
C LEU A 12 -14.12 -10.47 38.49
N TRP A 13 -15.18 -9.66 38.59
CA TRP A 13 -16.02 -9.28 37.45
C TRP A 13 -15.25 -8.40 36.44
N GLU A 14 -14.44 -7.45 36.91
CA GLU A 14 -13.62 -6.62 36.03
C GLU A 14 -12.54 -7.43 35.31
N LEU A 15 -11.81 -8.28 36.04
CA LEU A 15 -10.79 -9.16 35.45
C LEU A 15 -11.38 -10.14 34.43
N THR A 16 -12.53 -10.74 34.73
CA THR A 16 -13.21 -11.65 33.79
C THR A 16 -13.75 -10.89 32.58
N ARG A 17 -14.30 -9.68 32.76
CA ARG A 17 -14.73 -8.81 31.66
C ARG A 17 -13.57 -8.42 30.75
N GLU A 18 -12.45 -7.98 31.29
CA GLU A 18 -11.27 -7.64 30.49
C GLU A 18 -10.72 -8.86 29.74
N TYR A 19 -10.66 -10.02 30.40
CA TYR A 19 -10.22 -11.26 29.77
C TYR A 19 -11.12 -11.67 28.59
N ILE A 20 -12.44 -11.63 28.79
CA ILE A 20 -13.42 -11.94 27.73
C ILE A 20 -13.29 -10.95 26.56
N LEU A 21 -13.13 -9.66 26.85
CA LEU A 21 -12.94 -8.64 25.80
C LEU A 21 -11.65 -8.86 25.00
N VAL A 22 -10.54 -9.18 25.67
CA VAL A 22 -9.26 -9.50 25.03
C VAL A 22 -9.37 -10.77 24.18
N ALA A 23 -10.04 -11.81 24.69
CA ALA A 23 -10.25 -13.07 23.97
C ALA A 23 -11.12 -12.88 22.70
N ILE A 24 -12.23 -12.13 22.81
CA ILE A 24 -13.09 -11.80 21.67
C ILE A 24 -12.31 -11.01 20.62
N GLN A 25 -11.51 -10.03 21.04
CA GLN A 25 -10.71 -9.22 20.12
C GLN A 25 -9.66 -10.07 19.39
N LEU A 26 -8.95 -10.96 20.09
CA LEU A 26 -8.01 -11.91 19.50
C LEU A 26 -8.71 -12.84 18.49
N GLN A 27 -9.87 -13.37 18.85
CA GLN A 27 -10.64 -14.26 17.98
C GLN A 27 -11.14 -13.56 16.72
N GLN A 28 -11.68 -12.35 16.84
CA GLN A 28 -12.08 -11.53 15.69
C GLN A 28 -10.88 -11.22 14.79
N MET A 29 -9.71 -10.90 15.37
CA MET A 29 -8.50 -10.59 14.61
C MET A 29 -8.00 -11.81 13.82
N LEU A 30 -8.04 -13.00 14.42
CA LEU A 30 -7.67 -14.27 13.78
C LEU A 30 -8.63 -14.63 12.66
N MET A 31 -9.95 -14.60 12.93
CA MET A 31 -10.99 -14.95 11.95
C MET A 31 -10.94 -14.09 10.68
N LYS A 32 -10.68 -12.78 10.83
CA LYS A 32 -10.53 -11.85 9.69
C LYS A 32 -9.41 -12.25 8.73
N TRP A 33 -8.42 -13.05 9.14
CA TRP A 33 -7.32 -13.48 8.28
C TRP A 33 -7.38 -14.96 7.92
N THR A 34 -7.76 -15.86 8.82
CA THR A 34 -7.74 -17.31 8.55
C THR A 34 -8.60 -17.67 7.33
N ILE A 35 -9.85 -17.20 7.31
CA ILE A 35 -10.79 -17.50 6.22
C ILE A 35 -10.32 -16.89 4.89
N PRO A 36 -10.19 -15.56 4.75
CA PRO A 36 -9.81 -14.97 3.46
C PRO A 36 -8.33 -15.17 3.13
N GLY A 37 -7.50 -15.61 4.08
CA GLY A 37 -6.09 -15.93 3.87
C GLY A 37 -5.89 -17.18 3.01
N HIS A 38 -6.80 -18.15 3.06
CA HIS A 38 -6.70 -19.37 2.24
C HIS A 38 -7.41 -19.25 0.90
N GLN A 39 -8.55 -18.55 0.89
CA GLN A 39 -9.44 -18.41 -0.27
C GLN A 39 -10.01 -16.98 -0.32
N ASN A 40 -9.63 -16.22 -1.35
CA ASN A 40 -10.26 -14.93 -1.67
C ASN A 40 -10.14 -14.66 -3.18
N ALA A 41 -10.96 -13.76 -3.72
CA ALA A 41 -10.97 -13.43 -5.14
C ALA A 41 -9.70 -12.69 -5.62
N PHE A 42 -8.95 -12.06 -4.71
CA PHE A 42 -7.71 -11.35 -5.02
C PHE A 42 -6.49 -12.25 -5.08
N LEU A 43 -6.60 -13.50 -4.61
CA LEU A 43 -5.49 -14.43 -4.44
C LEU A 43 -5.10 -15.06 -5.76
N VAL A 44 -3.82 -14.98 -6.08
CA VAL A 44 -3.25 -15.52 -7.30
C VAL A 44 -2.14 -16.49 -6.92
N LYS A 45 -2.45 -17.79 -6.98
CA LYS A 45 -1.50 -18.86 -6.74
C LYS A 45 -0.81 -19.21 -8.05
N ARG A 46 0.50 -19.01 -8.14
CA ARG A 46 1.30 -19.42 -9.30
C ARG A 46 2.17 -20.60 -8.92
N ARG A 47 2.14 -21.66 -9.73
CA ARG A 47 3.06 -22.80 -9.60
C ARG A 47 4.48 -22.43 -10.04
N THR A 48 4.61 -21.47 -10.96
CA THR A 48 5.89 -20.96 -11.45
C THR A 48 6.57 -20.05 -10.43
N GLY A 49 7.90 -20.11 -10.35
CA GLY A 49 8.70 -19.26 -9.45
C GLY A 49 8.68 -19.68 -7.98
N GLY A 50 8.54 -20.97 -7.67
CA GLY A 50 8.65 -21.51 -6.31
C GLY A 50 7.36 -21.51 -5.49
N GLY A 51 6.19 -21.52 -6.14
CA GLY A 51 4.90 -21.60 -5.43
C GLY A 51 4.43 -20.29 -4.79
N VAL A 52 4.92 -19.15 -5.30
CA VAL A 52 4.64 -17.82 -4.73
C VAL A 52 3.17 -17.46 -4.86
N GLN A 53 2.62 -16.87 -3.79
CA GLN A 53 1.26 -16.38 -3.73
C GLN A 53 1.23 -14.86 -3.83
N PHE A 54 0.54 -14.35 -4.84
CA PHE A 54 0.34 -12.93 -5.07
C PHE A 54 -1.08 -12.50 -4.71
N SER A 55 -1.27 -11.20 -4.53
CA SER A 55 -2.57 -10.58 -4.29
C SER A 55 -2.79 -9.41 -5.25
N ARG A 56 -4.01 -9.32 -5.78
CA ARG A 56 -4.50 -8.24 -6.65
C ARG A 56 -5.26 -7.14 -5.91
N ASP A 57 -5.20 -7.12 -4.57
CA ASP A 57 -5.87 -6.11 -3.75
C ASP A 57 -5.39 -4.69 -4.13
N PRO A 58 -6.30 -3.74 -4.45
CA PRO A 58 -5.92 -2.36 -4.76
C PRO A 58 -5.21 -1.65 -3.60
N LEU A 59 -5.41 -2.09 -2.36
CA LEU A 59 -4.81 -1.54 -1.15
C LEU A 59 -3.54 -2.29 -0.69
N ASN A 60 -2.90 -3.03 -1.60
CA ASN A 60 -1.64 -3.73 -1.37
C ASN A 60 -0.48 -3.11 -2.16
N LEU A 61 0.61 -2.73 -1.48
CA LEU A 61 1.77 -2.07 -2.08
C LEU A 61 2.78 -3.03 -2.74
N THR A 62 2.89 -4.26 -2.27
CA THR A 62 3.91 -5.20 -2.77
C THR A 62 3.31 -6.31 -3.62
N ASN A 63 1.99 -6.36 -3.73
CA ASN A 63 1.21 -7.44 -4.37
C ASN A 63 1.52 -8.83 -3.78
N LYS A 64 2.12 -8.90 -2.58
CA LYS A 64 2.38 -10.15 -1.87
C LYS A 64 1.13 -10.55 -1.09
N HIS A 65 0.79 -11.83 -1.10
CA HIS A 65 -0.27 -12.33 -0.24
C HIS A 65 0.26 -12.56 1.18
N SER A 66 0.05 -11.57 2.05
CA SER A 66 0.44 -11.62 3.46
C SER A 66 -0.45 -10.70 4.29
N ARG A 67 -0.70 -11.07 5.55
CA ARG A 67 -1.55 -10.30 6.47
C ARG A 67 -1.11 -8.85 6.62
N LYS A 68 0.21 -8.58 6.59
CA LYS A 68 0.78 -7.23 6.70
C LYS A 68 0.26 -6.30 5.60
N TYR A 69 0.07 -6.80 4.38
CA TYR A 69 -0.25 -6.02 3.19
C TYR A 69 -1.71 -6.16 2.72
N ALA A 70 -2.51 -7.01 3.37
CA ALA A 70 -3.92 -7.20 3.04
C ALA A 70 -4.75 -5.99 3.50
N GLY A 71 -5.22 -5.17 2.57
CA GLY A 71 -5.97 -3.95 2.88
C GLY A 71 -7.43 -4.22 3.26
N PHE A 72 -7.98 -5.35 2.82
CA PHE A 72 -9.32 -5.78 3.24
C PHE A 72 -9.39 -6.21 4.71
N VAL A 73 -8.30 -6.79 5.27
CA VAL A 73 -8.23 -7.23 6.68
C VAL A 73 -7.88 -6.09 7.64
N ASN A 74 -6.91 -5.27 7.27
CA ASN A 74 -6.40 -4.23 8.17
C ASN A 74 -7.33 -3.01 8.22
N ASP A 75 -7.47 -2.38 9.39
CA ASP A 75 -8.27 -1.15 9.54
C ASP A 75 -7.61 0.05 8.85
N LYS A 76 -6.27 0.08 8.86
CA LYS A 76 -5.44 1.04 8.13
C LYS A 76 -4.73 0.34 6.97
N ALA A 77 -4.92 0.88 5.77
CA ALA A 77 -4.35 0.34 4.55
C ALA A 77 -4.00 1.46 3.58
N TYR A 78 -2.98 1.21 2.75
CA TYR A 78 -2.41 2.19 1.86
C TYR A 78 -2.19 1.56 0.49
N GLY A 79 -2.80 2.12 -0.54
CA GLY A 79 -2.73 1.65 -1.92
C GLY A 79 -2.16 2.72 -2.84
N LEU A 80 -1.41 2.27 -3.85
CA LEU A 80 -0.93 3.13 -4.94
C LEU A 80 -1.24 2.45 -6.27
N THR A 81 -2.06 3.09 -7.09
CA THR A 81 -2.50 2.56 -8.38
C THR A 81 -2.20 3.56 -9.50
N PRO A 82 -1.94 3.09 -10.73
CA PRO A 82 -1.88 3.97 -11.88
C PRO A 82 -3.27 4.55 -12.16
N GLY A 83 -3.33 5.85 -12.50
CA GLY A 83 -4.53 6.52 -13.01
C GLY A 83 -4.29 7.03 -14.44
N LYS A 84 -5.36 7.46 -15.12
CA LYS A 84 -5.30 7.93 -16.53
C LYS A 84 -4.19 8.95 -16.77
N ASP A 85 -4.09 9.97 -15.91
CA ASP A 85 -3.13 11.07 -16.07
C ASP A 85 -2.12 11.14 -14.93
N GLY A 86 -1.84 10.03 -14.24
CA GLY A 86 -0.93 10.06 -13.10
C GLY A 86 -1.01 8.85 -12.18
N SER A 87 -0.84 9.08 -10.88
CA SER A 87 -0.91 8.03 -9.85
C SER A 87 -2.00 8.37 -8.85
N ILE A 88 -2.86 7.40 -8.56
CA ILE A 88 -3.91 7.51 -7.56
C ILE A 88 -3.39 6.87 -6.29
N LEU A 89 -3.56 7.60 -5.20
CA LEU A 89 -3.12 7.21 -3.87
C LEU A 89 -4.37 7.03 -3.02
N ALA A 90 -4.58 5.82 -2.52
CA ALA A 90 -5.77 5.43 -1.78
C ALA A 90 -5.42 5.10 -0.34
N LEU A 91 -6.17 5.68 0.62
CA LEU A 91 -6.04 5.39 2.04
C LEU A 91 -7.36 4.86 2.58
N LYS A 92 -7.28 3.89 3.49
CA LYS A 92 -8.44 3.38 4.23
C LYS A 92 -8.67 4.20 5.50
N LYS A 93 -9.91 4.61 5.74
CA LYS A 93 -10.35 5.35 6.92
C LYS A 93 -10.81 4.36 7.99
N SER A 94 -10.17 4.38 9.16
CA SER A 94 -10.54 3.48 10.27
C SER A 94 -11.93 3.78 10.83
N LYS A 95 -12.35 5.05 10.86
CA LYS A 95 -13.64 5.49 11.42
C LYS A 95 -14.87 5.08 10.59
N SER A 96 -14.68 4.61 9.36
CA SER A 96 -15.78 4.23 8.46
C SER A 96 -15.71 2.76 8.04
N ALA A 97 -15.26 1.87 8.94
CA ALA A 97 -15.18 0.43 8.70
C ALA A 97 -16.53 -0.18 8.23
N ASN A 98 -17.65 0.25 8.84
CA ASN A 98 -18.99 -0.27 8.52
C ASN A 98 -19.63 0.42 7.30
N LYS A 99 -18.94 1.37 6.65
CA LYS A 99 -19.46 2.17 5.53
C LYS A 99 -18.54 2.02 4.33
N PRO A 100 -18.64 0.91 3.56
CA PRO A 100 -17.66 0.58 2.52
C PRO A 100 -17.51 1.68 1.48
N SER A 101 -18.60 2.33 1.06
CA SER A 101 -18.58 3.47 0.12
C SER A 101 -17.72 4.65 0.61
N LYS A 102 -17.71 4.93 1.92
CA LYS A 102 -16.96 6.05 2.54
C LYS A 102 -15.67 5.60 3.22
N SER A 103 -15.31 4.32 3.09
CA SER A 103 -14.17 3.72 3.77
C SER A 103 -12.82 4.09 3.16
N THR A 104 -12.80 4.55 1.91
CA THR A 104 -11.57 4.90 1.18
C THR A 104 -11.54 6.38 0.83
N SER A 105 -10.39 7.03 1.01
CA SER A 105 -10.08 8.33 0.44
C SER A 105 -9.02 8.20 -0.63
N SER A 106 -9.31 8.70 -1.83
CA SER A 106 -8.37 8.77 -2.93
C SER A 106 -7.86 10.20 -3.13
N THR A 107 -6.57 10.33 -3.40
CA THR A 107 -5.93 11.57 -3.83
C THR A 107 -5.21 11.31 -5.14
N SER A 108 -5.51 12.09 -6.17
CA SER A 108 -4.85 11.98 -7.47
C SER A 108 -3.59 12.85 -7.50
N HIS A 109 -2.53 12.31 -8.10
CA HIS A 109 -1.30 13.02 -8.37
C HIS A 109 -1.05 13.04 -9.88
N GLY A 110 -1.07 14.23 -10.47
CA GLY A 110 -0.84 14.41 -11.91
C GLY A 110 0.55 13.95 -12.38
N SER A 111 0.61 13.54 -13.64
CA SER A 111 1.80 13.04 -14.34
C SER A 111 2.94 14.06 -14.33
N GLY A 112 2.64 15.34 -14.50
CA GLY A 112 3.58 16.47 -14.49
C GLY A 112 4.19 16.80 -13.12
N LYS A 113 3.72 16.21 -12.02
CA LYS A 113 4.27 16.48 -10.68
C LYS A 113 5.71 15.97 -10.58
N SER A 114 6.62 16.81 -10.05
CA SER A 114 8.03 16.47 -9.88
C SER A 114 8.21 15.24 -8.98
N ASN A 115 9.21 14.41 -9.30
CA ASN A 115 9.49 13.16 -8.57
C ASN A 115 9.66 13.41 -7.07
N ARG A 116 10.44 14.45 -6.71
CA ARG A 116 10.69 14.83 -5.31
C ARG A 116 9.40 15.17 -4.57
N SER A 117 8.53 15.99 -5.18
CA SER A 117 7.26 16.40 -4.56
C SER A 117 6.31 15.21 -4.40
N PHE A 118 6.26 14.33 -5.40
CA PHE A 118 5.44 13.12 -5.35
C PHE A 118 5.91 12.16 -4.25
N TYR A 119 7.20 11.84 -4.18
CA TYR A 119 7.73 10.94 -3.13
C TYR A 119 7.58 11.54 -1.73
N LYS A 120 7.79 12.84 -1.57
CA LYS A 120 7.55 13.54 -0.29
C LYS A 120 6.08 13.44 0.12
N SER A 121 5.15 13.58 -0.84
CA SER A 121 3.71 13.44 -0.60
C SER A 121 3.35 12.02 -0.15
N VAL A 122 3.83 11.01 -0.88
CA VAL A 122 3.61 9.59 -0.55
C VAL A 122 4.15 9.26 0.84
N ALA A 123 5.43 9.60 1.09
CA ALA A 123 6.07 9.30 2.37
C ALA A 123 5.42 10.07 3.54
N GLY A 124 4.90 11.27 3.27
CA GLY A 124 4.09 12.04 4.20
C GLY A 124 2.76 11.36 4.51
N ALA A 125 2.02 10.93 3.50
CA ALA A 125 0.72 10.27 3.66
C ALA A 125 0.81 8.94 4.43
N THR A 126 1.93 8.22 4.31
CA THR A 126 2.14 6.94 5.01
C THR A 126 2.57 7.10 6.48
N ALA A 127 3.46 8.06 6.76
CA ALA A 127 4.12 8.16 8.07
C ALA A 127 3.65 9.33 8.95
N LYS A 128 3.12 10.41 8.38
CA LYS A 128 2.58 11.52 9.19
C LYS A 128 1.36 11.05 9.97
N GLN A 129 1.12 11.67 11.13
CA GLN A 129 -0.02 11.38 12.03
C GLN A 129 -0.04 9.92 12.54
N GLY A 130 1.11 9.24 12.57
CA GLY A 130 1.20 7.87 13.11
C GLY A 130 0.32 6.86 12.36
N TYR A 131 0.16 7.03 11.03
CA TYR A 131 -0.72 6.16 10.25
C TYR A 131 -0.18 4.72 10.14
N ARG A 132 0.82 4.48 9.27
CA ARG A 132 1.49 3.17 9.07
C ARG A 132 2.94 3.37 8.62
N ALA A 133 3.81 3.78 9.54
CA ALA A 133 5.21 4.07 9.24
C ALA A 133 5.99 2.84 8.73
N ASP A 134 5.54 1.63 9.07
CA ASP A 134 6.08 0.35 8.58
C ASP A 134 6.03 0.22 7.06
N LEU A 135 5.04 0.85 6.41
CA LEU A 135 4.82 0.76 4.96
C LEU A 135 5.58 1.82 4.15
N ARG A 136 6.29 2.74 4.82
CA ARG A 136 6.88 3.93 4.17
C ARG A 136 7.85 3.57 3.05
N GLY A 137 8.75 2.62 3.30
CA GLY A 137 9.76 2.21 2.33
C GLY A 137 9.12 1.58 1.08
N GLU A 138 8.16 0.68 1.30
CA GLU A 138 7.46 -0.03 0.22
C GLU A 138 6.57 0.92 -0.59
N ALA A 139 5.96 1.92 0.07
CA ALA A 139 5.15 2.94 -0.58
C ALA A 139 5.97 3.81 -1.53
N VAL A 140 7.15 4.27 -1.10
CA VAL A 140 8.06 5.06 -1.94
C VAL A 140 8.60 4.22 -3.11
N ALA A 141 8.92 2.94 -2.86
CA ALA A 141 9.38 2.03 -3.90
C ALA A 141 8.30 1.80 -4.98
N ARG A 142 7.03 1.60 -4.60
CA ARG A 142 5.94 1.48 -5.57
C ARG A 142 5.70 2.80 -6.32
N ALA A 143 5.80 3.94 -5.64
CA ALA A 143 5.67 5.25 -6.25
C ALA A 143 6.73 5.49 -7.34
N SER A 144 7.98 5.10 -7.09
CA SER A 144 9.05 5.23 -8.09
C SER A 144 8.85 4.30 -9.27
N ALA A 145 8.41 3.05 -9.02
CA ALA A 145 8.06 2.11 -10.07
C ALA A 145 6.92 2.63 -10.97
N LEU A 146 5.85 3.20 -10.39
CA LEU A 146 4.75 3.81 -11.15
C LEU A 146 5.21 5.00 -11.98
N LYS A 147 6.06 5.88 -11.42
CA LYS A 147 6.64 6.99 -12.18
C LYS A 147 7.55 6.52 -13.31
N LYS A 148 8.23 5.38 -13.16
CA LYS A 148 9.00 4.76 -14.24
C LYS A 148 8.08 4.18 -15.32
N ALA A 149 7.02 3.49 -14.93
CA ALA A 149 6.05 2.87 -15.84
C ALA A 149 5.27 3.91 -16.67
N ASN A 150 4.93 5.06 -16.08
CA ASN A 150 4.19 6.12 -16.76
C ASN A 150 5.06 6.98 -17.70
N ARG A 151 6.38 6.76 -17.75
CA ARG A 151 7.23 7.49 -18.70
C ARG A 151 7.08 6.86 -20.09
N PRO A 152 6.96 7.66 -21.15
CA PRO A 152 6.97 7.13 -22.51
C PRO A 152 8.26 6.35 -22.74
N VAL A 153 8.12 5.11 -23.19
CA VAL A 153 9.25 4.26 -23.59
C VAL A 153 9.78 4.82 -24.91
N LYS A 154 11.09 5.05 -25.00
CA LYS A 154 11.74 5.45 -26.26
C LYS A 154 12.05 4.19 -27.05
N ASP A 155 11.64 4.13 -28.31
CA ASP A 155 11.78 2.95 -29.18
C ASP A 155 13.23 2.57 -29.46
N SER A 156 14.16 3.52 -29.36
CA SER A 156 15.60 3.26 -29.34
C SER A 156 16.34 4.31 -28.49
N PRO A 157 17.42 3.93 -27.78
CA PRO A 157 18.35 4.90 -27.23
C PRO A 157 18.95 5.68 -28.40
N THR A 158 18.59 6.96 -28.56
CA THR A 158 19.21 7.79 -29.60
C THR A 158 20.72 7.80 -29.36
N PRO A 159 21.56 7.41 -30.34
CA PRO A 159 23.00 7.43 -30.18
C PRO A 159 23.42 8.84 -29.78
N LYS A 160 24.22 8.94 -28.71
CA LYS A 160 24.68 10.22 -28.19
C LYS A 160 25.73 10.76 -29.15
N LEU A 161 25.29 11.54 -30.14
CA LEU A 161 26.17 12.16 -31.11
C LEU A 161 27.18 13.05 -30.38
N ARG A 162 28.47 12.72 -30.45
CA ARG A 162 29.54 13.49 -29.84
C ARG A 162 30.08 14.49 -30.86
N GLY A 163 30.17 15.76 -30.47
CA GLY A 163 30.77 16.83 -31.26
C GLY A 163 29.77 17.69 -32.05
N LYS A 164 30.11 18.98 -32.22
CA LYS A 164 29.24 20.00 -32.86
C LYS A 164 28.85 19.64 -34.31
N LYS A 165 29.74 19.01 -35.08
CA LYS A 165 29.49 18.60 -36.47
C LYS A 165 28.43 17.49 -36.60
N ALA A 166 28.48 16.49 -35.71
CA ALA A 166 27.52 15.39 -35.71
C ALA A 166 26.11 15.87 -35.30
N LEU A 167 26.04 16.84 -34.36
CA LEU A 167 24.79 17.48 -33.96
C LEU A 167 24.17 18.32 -35.08
N ALA A 168 24.99 19.09 -35.82
CA ALA A 168 24.51 19.89 -36.96
C ALA A 168 23.96 19.02 -38.11
N LYS A 169 24.63 17.89 -38.43
CA LYS A 169 24.19 16.97 -39.49
C LYS A 169 22.85 16.28 -39.16
N ALA A 170 22.62 15.97 -37.89
CA ALA A 170 21.38 15.35 -37.42
C ALA A 170 20.22 16.34 -37.28
N ALA A 171 20.50 17.65 -37.13
CA ALA A 171 19.50 18.71 -37.16
C ALA A 171 19.01 18.95 -38.60
N ALA A 172 19.93 19.05 -39.56
CA ALA A 172 19.59 19.20 -40.98
C ALA A 172 18.72 18.04 -41.51
N SER A 173 19.01 16.79 -41.12
CA SER A 173 18.22 15.63 -41.55
C SER A 173 16.80 15.53 -40.94
N LYS A 174 16.45 16.41 -39.99
CA LYS A 174 15.11 16.45 -39.37
C LYS A 174 14.20 17.52 -39.96
N GLU A 175 14.73 18.49 -40.69
CA GLU A 175 13.95 19.58 -41.33
C GLU A 175 13.42 19.17 -42.72
N ASP A 176 14.01 18.16 -43.36
CA ASP A 176 13.60 17.65 -44.68
C ASP A 176 12.48 16.58 -44.63
N LYS A 177 11.75 16.45 -43.52
CA LYS A 177 10.70 15.46 -43.35
C LYS A 177 9.50 16.01 -42.59
#